data_AF-A0A0N0KH36-F1
#
_entry.id   AF-A0A0N0KH36-F1
#
_cell.length_a   1.000
_cell.length_b   1.000
_cell.length_c   1.000
_cell.angle_alpha   90.00
_cell.angle_beta   90.00
_cell.angle_gamma   90.00
#
_symmetry.space_group_name_H-M   'P 1'
#
loop_
_entity.id
_entity.type
_entity.pdbx_description
1 polymer ?
#
loop_
_entity_poly.entity_id
_entity_poly.type
_entity_poly.pdbx_seq_one_letter_code
_entity_poly.pdbx_strand_id
1 'polypeptide(L)'
;MVEQIMYLAIGFLAAMLLALMIAPLVHNRAVRLTTKRLEAATPLSMAEIQADKDQLRAEFAMSARRLEMSVEQLRNKTTSQLAEIGRKTDAVNRLKVELAEKNEAILTLEAREKALNEQLRATEQDFAARTQELRAAETALAERQAELARINAELADRSMQADTRQVELVAVRTQIEELRARVGEAEREFTATQTRLEAQRGETASTSRDLVEARSRAEQLGSRVSDLDRQLVAQVKEAEQLGTRVAALEAENAGLRAAAAAAEQELQQLRGGKAAPKAKTTGQADVARLQGEKAALEQQLQQARDERAAAQRELAAIQQQAENNWATERMENALLRERINDIAAEVAKLAITLEGPNSPIEAILAGQGSAAPTPAAKATARPNGTEAPAPVGGGTLAERIRALQSHASRARQIG
;
A
#
# COMPACT_ATOMS: atom_id res chain seq x y z
N MET A 1 136.73 83.28 -128.64
CA MET A 1 136.77 81.80 -128.84
C MET A 1 137.96 81.18 -128.13
N VAL A 2 139.19 81.16 -128.69
CA VAL A 2 140.33 80.44 -128.07
C VAL A 2 140.69 80.96 -126.66
N GLU A 3 140.71 82.27 -126.47
CA GLU A 3 141.09 82.94 -125.22
C GLU A 3 140.26 82.52 -124.00
N GLN A 4 138.95 82.33 -124.17
CA GLN A 4 138.03 81.89 -123.11
C GLN A 4 138.32 80.45 -122.65
N ILE A 5 138.80 79.59 -123.55
CA ILE A 5 139.19 78.21 -123.22
C ILE A 5 140.47 78.21 -122.37
N MET A 6 141.40 79.13 -122.62
CA MET A 6 142.65 79.23 -121.84
C MET A 6 142.39 79.63 -120.38
N TYR A 7 141.51 80.62 -120.14
CA TYR A 7 141.12 80.98 -118.78
C TYR A 7 140.39 79.85 -118.04
N LEU A 8 139.54 79.08 -118.72
CA LEU A 8 138.87 77.93 -118.13
C LEU A 8 139.85 76.79 -117.81
N ALA A 9 140.84 76.53 -118.67
CA ALA A 9 141.89 75.55 -118.42
C ALA A 9 142.79 75.93 -117.23
N ILE A 10 143.19 77.21 -117.12
CA ILE A 10 143.97 77.72 -115.97
C ILE A 10 143.15 77.66 -114.68
N GLY A 11 141.86 78.03 -114.72
CA GLY A 11 140.95 77.92 -113.58
C GLY A 11 140.77 76.47 -113.10
N PHE A 12 140.64 75.52 -114.03
CA PHE A 12 140.58 74.09 -113.71
C PHE A 12 141.88 73.59 -113.06
N LEU A 13 143.05 73.98 -113.59
CA LEU A 13 144.35 73.63 -113.01
C LEU A 13 144.52 74.17 -111.59
N ALA A 14 144.13 75.42 -111.34
CA ALA A 14 144.16 76.03 -110.00
C ALA A 14 143.21 75.31 -109.02
N ALA A 15 141.99 74.97 -109.46
CA ALA A 15 141.03 74.22 -108.65
C ALA A 15 141.52 72.80 -108.31
N MET A 16 142.14 72.10 -109.27
CA MET A 16 142.70 70.76 -109.07
C MET A 16 143.89 70.78 -108.08
N LEU A 17 144.73 71.81 -108.14
CA LEU A 17 145.85 72.00 -107.20
C LEU A 17 145.35 72.28 -105.77
N LEU A 18 144.32 73.11 -105.61
CA LEU A 18 143.66 73.33 -104.30
C LEU A 18 143.02 72.04 -103.74
N ALA A 19 142.35 71.25 -104.58
CA ALA A 19 141.74 69.99 -104.17
C ALA A 19 142.78 68.98 -103.64
N LEU A 20 143.94 68.88 -104.30
CA LEU A 20 145.06 68.03 -103.87
C LEU A 20 145.64 68.44 -102.51
N MET A 21 145.64 69.74 -102.17
CA MET A 21 146.12 70.19 -100.86
C MET A 21 145.14 69.86 -99.72
N ILE A 22 143.83 69.84 -99.99
CA ILE A 22 142.80 69.60 -98.96
C ILE A 22 142.62 68.09 -98.67
N ALA A 23 142.76 67.23 -99.69
CA ALA A 23 142.61 65.77 -99.58
C ALA A 23 143.33 65.10 -98.38
N PRO A 24 144.63 65.35 -98.12
CA PRO A 24 145.34 64.67 -97.01
C PRO A 24 144.80 65.03 -95.61
N LEU A 25 144.27 66.24 -95.40
CA LEU A 25 143.69 66.63 -94.11
C LEU A 25 142.40 65.85 -93.80
N VAL A 26 141.58 65.60 -94.82
CA VAL A 26 140.33 64.84 -94.68
C VAL A 26 140.63 63.36 -94.40
N HIS A 27 141.58 62.78 -95.13
CA HIS A 27 141.96 61.37 -94.97
C HIS A 27 142.53 61.08 -93.57
N ASN A 28 143.48 61.91 -93.09
CA ASN A 28 144.06 61.76 -91.75
C ASN A 28 143.00 61.87 -90.63
N ARG A 29 141.98 62.71 -90.81
CA ARG A 29 140.86 62.84 -89.85
C ARG A 29 139.93 61.62 -89.86
N ALA A 30 139.73 60.99 -91.02
CA ALA A 30 138.93 59.77 -91.14
C ALA A 30 139.60 58.57 -90.45
N VAL A 31 140.89 58.32 -90.72
CA VAL A 31 141.64 57.18 -90.15
C VAL A 31 141.63 57.22 -88.61
N ARG A 32 141.84 58.40 -88.00
CA ARG A 32 141.84 58.52 -86.52
C ARG A 32 140.45 58.36 -85.88
N LEU A 33 139.38 58.36 -86.67
CA LEU A 33 138.01 58.06 -86.22
C LEU A 33 137.66 56.58 -86.42
N THR A 34 138.24 55.90 -87.41
CA THR A 34 138.04 54.46 -87.61
C THR A 34 138.89 53.63 -86.65
N THR A 35 140.16 53.96 -86.41
CA THR A 35 141.00 53.19 -85.45
C THR A 35 140.40 53.21 -84.04
N LYS A 36 140.02 54.40 -83.53
CA LYS A 36 139.36 54.55 -82.22
C LYS A 36 138.00 53.85 -82.09
N ARG A 37 137.35 53.51 -83.19
CA ARG A 37 136.12 52.69 -83.19
C ARG A 37 136.42 51.20 -83.26
N LEU A 38 137.54 50.81 -83.87
CA LEU A 38 138.00 49.42 -83.91
C LEU A 38 138.60 49.00 -82.56
N GLU A 39 139.48 49.84 -81.99
CA GLU A 39 140.09 49.69 -80.67
C GLU A 39 139.05 49.52 -79.55
N ALA A 40 137.88 50.14 -79.68
CA ALA A 40 136.76 50.04 -78.75
C ALA A 40 135.80 48.86 -79.02
N ALA A 41 136.09 48.01 -80.03
CA ALA A 41 135.22 46.94 -80.50
C ALA A 41 135.92 45.57 -80.67
N THR A 42 137.25 45.50 -80.50
CA THR A 42 138.02 44.25 -80.61
C THR A 42 138.74 43.93 -79.29
N PRO A 43 138.33 42.88 -78.52
CA PRO A 43 139.05 42.46 -77.33
C PRO A 43 140.43 41.91 -77.72
N LEU A 44 141.46 42.29 -76.97
CA LEU A 44 142.86 42.00 -77.29
C LEU A 44 143.68 41.51 -76.07
N SER A 45 143.09 41.48 -74.88
CA SER A 45 143.74 40.94 -73.69
C SER A 45 143.26 39.52 -73.36
N MET A 46 144.20 38.60 -73.12
CA MET A 46 143.87 37.25 -72.63
C MET A 46 143.22 37.29 -71.23
N ALA A 47 143.40 38.37 -70.46
CA ALA A 47 142.71 38.57 -69.20
C ALA A 47 141.22 38.88 -69.37
N GLU A 48 140.83 39.57 -70.46
CA GLU A 48 139.42 39.83 -70.79
C GLU A 48 138.71 38.51 -71.16
N ILE A 49 139.34 37.68 -72.00
CA ILE A 49 138.82 36.36 -72.37
C ILE A 49 138.67 35.43 -71.15
N GLN A 50 139.55 35.56 -70.15
CA GLN A 50 139.42 34.81 -68.89
C GLN A 50 138.33 35.39 -67.99
N ALA A 51 138.18 36.72 -67.92
CA ALA A 51 137.09 37.39 -67.21
C ALA A 51 135.72 37.01 -67.80
N ASP A 52 135.54 37.05 -69.12
CA ASP A 52 134.31 36.62 -69.81
C ASP A 52 133.98 35.14 -69.50
N LYS A 53 135.00 34.28 -69.50
CA LYS A 53 134.84 32.85 -69.21
C LYS A 53 134.43 32.60 -67.77
N ASP A 54 135.01 33.32 -66.82
CA ASP A 54 134.67 33.18 -65.40
C ASP A 54 133.38 33.93 -65.03
N GLN A 55 133.02 35.00 -65.76
CA GLN A 55 131.68 35.59 -65.74
C GLN A 55 130.64 34.59 -66.22
N LEU A 56 130.83 33.95 -67.38
CA LEU A 56 129.91 32.91 -67.88
C LEU A 56 129.78 31.75 -66.88
N ARG A 57 130.89 31.32 -66.26
CA ARG A 57 130.85 30.32 -65.17
C ARG A 57 130.05 30.81 -63.95
N ALA A 58 130.20 32.07 -63.56
CA ALA A 58 129.43 32.67 -62.47
C ALA A 58 127.94 32.80 -62.83
N GLU A 59 127.60 33.17 -64.07
CA GLU A 59 126.23 33.24 -64.57
C GLU A 59 125.58 31.85 -64.63
N PHE A 60 126.29 30.83 -65.10
CA PHE A 60 125.82 29.44 -65.05
C PHE A 60 125.69 28.92 -63.61
N ALA A 61 126.63 29.22 -62.71
CA ALA A 61 126.54 28.83 -61.31
C ALA A 61 125.38 29.54 -60.57
N MET A 62 125.18 30.83 -60.81
CA MET A 62 124.12 31.62 -60.19
C MET A 62 122.73 31.28 -60.76
N SER A 63 122.63 31.00 -62.06
CA SER A 63 121.38 30.55 -62.67
C SER A 63 121.03 29.11 -62.25
N ALA A 64 122.00 28.20 -62.19
CA ALA A 64 121.82 26.87 -61.61
C ALA A 64 121.40 26.95 -60.13
N ARG A 65 122.07 27.76 -59.31
CA ARG A 65 121.71 27.93 -57.90
C ARG A 65 120.33 28.56 -57.71
N ARG A 66 119.95 29.51 -58.56
CA ARG A 66 118.61 30.11 -58.57
C ARG A 66 117.55 29.09 -59.00
N LEU A 67 117.86 28.20 -59.95
CA LEU A 67 117.01 27.09 -60.35
C LEU A 67 116.85 26.08 -59.21
N GLU A 68 117.94 25.61 -58.59
CA GLU A 68 117.91 24.76 -57.39
C GLU A 68 117.01 25.31 -56.30
N MET A 69 117.23 26.58 -55.90
CA MET A 69 116.42 27.25 -54.88
C MET A 69 114.94 27.37 -55.30
N SER A 70 114.65 27.57 -56.58
CA SER A 70 113.26 27.59 -57.07
C SER A 70 112.61 26.20 -57.04
N VAL A 71 113.35 25.15 -57.37
CA VAL A 71 112.90 23.75 -57.31
C VAL A 71 112.70 23.30 -55.86
N GLU A 72 113.58 23.72 -54.95
CA GLU A 72 113.44 23.48 -53.51
C GLU A 72 112.23 24.23 -52.93
N GLN A 73 112.04 25.50 -53.27
CA GLN A 73 110.84 26.26 -52.89
C GLN A 73 109.55 25.65 -53.45
N LEU A 74 109.56 25.16 -54.70
CA LEU A 74 108.41 24.48 -55.31
C LEU A 74 108.13 23.15 -54.61
N ARG A 75 109.15 22.32 -54.36
CA ARG A 75 109.02 21.07 -53.59
C ARG A 75 108.44 21.33 -52.20
N ASN A 76 108.95 22.32 -51.48
CA ASN A 76 108.45 22.67 -50.15
C ASN A 76 106.99 23.16 -50.19
N LYS A 77 106.60 23.95 -51.20
CA LYS A 77 105.20 24.33 -51.45
C LYS A 77 104.32 23.11 -51.76
N THR A 78 104.75 22.21 -52.64
CA THR A 78 104.00 21.00 -53.00
C THR A 78 103.83 20.07 -51.79
N THR A 79 104.87 19.86 -50.97
CA THR A 79 104.78 19.08 -49.73
C THR A 79 103.82 19.73 -48.72
N SER A 80 103.87 21.05 -48.56
CA SER A 80 102.92 21.78 -47.69
C SER A 80 101.47 21.65 -48.20
N GLN A 81 101.26 21.78 -49.51
CA GLN A 81 99.95 21.62 -50.14
C GLN A 81 99.42 20.18 -50.01
N LEU A 82 100.26 19.17 -50.19
CA LEU A 82 99.89 17.76 -49.96
C LEU A 82 99.51 17.52 -48.49
N ALA A 83 100.26 18.07 -47.53
CA ALA A 83 99.95 17.96 -46.11
C ALA A 83 98.67 18.72 -45.72
N GLU A 84 98.33 19.81 -46.41
CA GLU A 84 97.04 20.49 -46.26
C GLU A 84 95.88 19.72 -46.91
N ILE A 85 96.08 19.15 -48.09
CA ILE A 85 95.09 18.33 -48.79
C ILE A 85 94.75 17.08 -47.96
N GLY A 86 95.76 16.43 -47.35
CA GLY A 86 95.56 15.36 -46.37
C GLY A 86 94.67 15.81 -45.20
N ARG A 87 95.07 16.87 -44.48
CA ARG A 87 94.29 17.44 -43.36
C ARG A 87 92.87 17.84 -43.74
N LYS A 88 92.67 18.39 -44.94
CA LYS A 88 91.35 18.76 -45.48
C LYS A 88 90.52 17.50 -45.84
N THR A 89 91.15 16.46 -46.37
CA THR A 89 90.51 15.17 -46.68
C THR A 89 90.07 14.45 -45.40
N ASP A 90 90.91 14.43 -44.36
CA ASP A 90 90.56 13.87 -43.05
C ASP A 90 89.38 14.60 -42.42
N ALA A 91 89.36 15.95 -42.48
CA ALA A 91 88.25 16.76 -42.00
C ALA A 91 86.95 16.48 -42.79
N VAL A 92 87.02 16.40 -44.12
CA VAL A 92 85.88 16.02 -44.97
C VAL A 92 85.37 14.62 -44.66
N ASN A 93 86.26 13.66 -44.37
CA ASN A 93 85.85 12.30 -44.03
C ASN A 93 85.18 12.22 -42.65
N ARG A 94 85.65 12.98 -41.65
CA ARG A 94 84.95 13.11 -40.35
C ARG A 94 83.56 13.71 -40.51
N LEU A 95 83.46 14.85 -41.22
CA LEU A 95 82.18 15.51 -41.49
C LEU A 95 81.20 14.61 -42.27
N LYS A 96 81.68 13.72 -43.15
CA LYS A 96 80.83 12.71 -43.82
C LYS A 96 80.29 11.66 -42.85
N VAL A 97 81.10 11.18 -41.90
CA VAL A 97 80.64 10.23 -40.87
C VAL A 97 79.63 10.90 -39.95
N GLU A 98 79.94 12.10 -39.44
CA GLU A 98 79.03 12.89 -38.61
C GLU A 98 77.69 13.16 -39.34
N LEU A 99 77.74 13.53 -40.63
CA LEU A 99 76.53 13.77 -41.44
C LEU A 99 75.73 12.48 -41.67
N ALA A 100 76.38 11.33 -41.86
CA ALA A 100 75.70 10.04 -41.95
C ALA A 100 75.01 9.67 -40.61
N GLU A 101 75.70 9.84 -39.48
CA GLU A 101 75.12 9.63 -38.14
C GLU A 101 73.93 10.57 -37.87
N LYS A 102 74.00 11.83 -38.31
CA LYS A 102 72.86 12.76 -38.20
C LYS A 102 71.71 12.38 -39.12
N ASN A 103 71.96 11.89 -40.33
CA ASN A 103 70.91 11.43 -41.23
C ASN A 103 70.17 10.20 -40.65
N GLU A 104 70.88 9.21 -40.11
CA GLU A 104 70.26 8.07 -39.42
C GLU A 104 69.47 8.51 -38.17
N ALA A 105 70.00 9.47 -37.40
CA ALA A 105 69.27 10.06 -36.27
C ALA A 105 67.97 10.79 -36.72
N ILE A 106 68.01 11.51 -37.85
CA ILE A 106 66.83 12.16 -38.43
C ILE A 106 65.81 11.11 -38.90
N LEU A 107 66.23 10.09 -39.64
CA LEU A 107 65.34 9.02 -40.12
C LEU A 107 64.66 8.25 -38.97
N THR A 108 65.40 7.96 -37.89
CA THR A 108 64.82 7.31 -36.70
C THR A 108 63.88 8.22 -35.91
N LEU A 109 64.10 9.54 -35.90
CA LEU A 109 63.18 10.51 -35.31
C LEU A 109 61.92 10.68 -36.17
N GLU A 110 62.04 10.80 -37.49
CA GLU A 110 60.90 10.83 -38.42
C GLU A 110 60.04 9.58 -38.30
N ALA A 111 60.66 8.39 -38.18
CA ALA A 111 59.93 7.13 -38.00
C ALA A 111 59.15 7.11 -36.68
N ARG A 112 59.72 7.65 -35.60
CA ARG A 112 59.05 7.80 -34.30
C ARG A 112 57.93 8.84 -34.35
N GLU A 113 58.14 9.97 -35.02
CA GLU A 113 57.12 11.00 -35.21
C GLU A 113 55.91 10.46 -35.99
N LYS A 114 56.16 9.75 -37.11
CA LYS A 114 55.11 9.09 -37.90
C LYS A 114 54.34 8.06 -37.07
N ALA A 115 55.03 7.26 -36.25
CA ALA A 115 54.38 6.29 -35.35
C ALA A 115 53.56 6.97 -34.23
N LEU A 116 54.07 8.05 -33.63
CA LEU A 116 53.36 8.82 -32.59
C LEU A 116 52.14 9.56 -33.15
N ASN A 117 52.24 10.14 -34.34
CA ASN A 117 51.12 10.81 -35.02
C ASN A 117 50.00 9.81 -35.38
N GLU A 118 50.35 8.58 -35.75
CA GLU A 118 49.33 7.54 -36.02
C GLU A 118 48.71 6.99 -34.73
N GLN A 119 49.49 6.84 -33.64
CA GLN A 119 48.96 6.53 -32.30
C GLN A 119 48.05 7.64 -31.76
N LEU A 120 48.39 8.90 -32.01
CA LEU A 120 47.56 10.05 -31.64
C LEU A 120 46.22 9.99 -32.40
N ARG A 121 46.25 9.81 -33.73
CA ARG A 121 45.02 9.66 -34.55
C ARG A 121 44.16 8.48 -34.11
N ALA A 122 44.76 7.34 -33.76
CA ALA A 122 44.01 6.19 -33.26
C ALA A 122 43.33 6.52 -31.92
N THR A 123 44.03 7.15 -30.98
CA THR A 123 43.44 7.53 -29.69
C THR A 123 42.42 8.68 -29.80
N GLU A 124 42.57 9.60 -30.75
CA GLU A 124 41.57 10.61 -31.11
C GLU A 124 40.29 9.97 -31.69
N GLN A 125 40.43 8.96 -32.55
CA GLN A 125 39.30 8.20 -33.11
C GLN A 125 38.58 7.38 -32.02
N ASP A 126 39.33 6.64 -31.19
CA ASP A 126 38.77 5.92 -30.03
C ASP A 126 38.05 6.86 -29.06
N PHE A 127 38.61 8.03 -28.78
CA PHE A 127 38.00 9.04 -27.91
C PHE A 127 36.72 9.62 -28.53
N ALA A 128 36.72 9.91 -29.84
CA ALA A 128 35.54 10.37 -30.57
C ALA A 128 34.43 9.31 -30.58
N ALA A 129 34.76 8.04 -30.82
CA ALA A 129 33.82 6.91 -30.78
C ALA A 129 33.21 6.75 -29.38
N ARG A 130 34.03 6.66 -28.33
CA ARG A 130 33.57 6.58 -26.93
C ARG A 130 32.73 7.78 -26.51
N THR A 131 33.02 8.97 -27.05
CA THR A 131 32.21 10.18 -26.80
C THR A 131 30.84 10.13 -27.50
N GLN A 132 30.72 9.45 -28.65
CA GLN A 132 29.43 9.17 -29.29
C GLN A 132 28.66 8.09 -28.53
N GLU A 133 29.31 7.01 -28.11
CA GLU A 133 28.73 5.95 -27.28
C GLU A 133 28.20 6.50 -25.94
N LEU A 134 28.98 7.34 -25.27
CA LEU A 134 28.57 7.99 -24.02
C LEU A 134 27.32 8.85 -24.21
N ARG A 135 27.28 9.69 -25.26
CA ARG A 135 26.10 10.53 -25.57
C ARG A 135 24.87 9.69 -25.90
N ALA A 136 25.04 8.57 -26.63
CA ALA A 136 23.95 7.64 -26.92
C ALA A 136 23.41 6.97 -25.64
N ALA A 137 24.31 6.61 -24.71
CA ALA A 137 23.95 6.08 -23.40
C ALA A 137 23.26 7.14 -22.51
N GLU A 138 23.71 8.39 -22.53
CA GLU A 138 23.08 9.52 -21.84
C GLU A 138 21.66 9.79 -22.36
N THR A 139 21.46 9.80 -23.69
CA THR A 139 20.11 9.96 -24.28
C THR A 139 19.21 8.79 -23.95
N ALA A 140 19.69 7.54 -24.05
CA ALA A 140 18.92 6.36 -23.69
C ALA A 140 18.57 6.34 -22.18
N LEU A 141 19.47 6.81 -21.31
CA LEU A 141 19.20 6.94 -19.88
C LEU A 141 18.11 8.00 -19.61
N ALA A 142 18.16 9.14 -20.30
CA ALA A 142 17.14 10.19 -20.19
C ALA A 142 15.75 9.70 -20.68
N GLU A 143 15.70 8.95 -21.79
CA GLU A 143 14.48 8.30 -22.28
C GLU A 143 13.90 7.32 -21.24
N ARG A 144 14.74 6.46 -20.63
CA ARG A 144 14.29 5.53 -19.57
C ARG A 144 13.86 6.25 -18.29
N GLN A 145 14.48 7.38 -17.94
CA GLN A 145 14.02 8.22 -16.82
C GLN A 145 12.65 8.84 -17.10
N ALA A 146 12.41 9.31 -18.32
CA ALA A 146 11.09 9.82 -18.73
C ALA A 146 10.02 8.71 -18.78
N GLU A 147 10.38 7.51 -19.26
CA GLU A 147 9.50 6.34 -19.26
C GLU A 147 9.14 5.90 -17.82
N LEU A 148 10.10 5.84 -16.90
CA LEU A 148 9.86 5.55 -15.48
C LEU A 148 8.99 6.62 -14.81
N ALA A 149 9.24 7.91 -15.07
CA ALA A 149 8.42 9.00 -14.56
C ALA A 149 6.96 8.88 -15.06
N ARG A 150 6.77 8.54 -16.34
CA ARG A 150 5.44 8.28 -16.92
C ARG A 150 4.76 7.06 -16.29
N ILE A 151 5.47 5.94 -16.14
CA ILE A 151 4.91 4.71 -15.53
C ILE A 151 4.51 4.97 -14.07
N ASN A 152 5.29 5.74 -13.31
CA ASN A 152 4.93 6.15 -11.95
C ASN A 152 3.69 7.04 -11.92
N ALA A 153 3.50 7.95 -12.88
CA ALA A 153 2.29 8.76 -13.00
C ALA A 153 1.06 7.91 -13.37
N GLU A 154 1.18 6.99 -14.33
CA GLU A 154 0.11 6.05 -14.68
C GLU A 154 -0.23 5.08 -13.52
N LEU A 155 0.75 4.72 -12.69
CA LEU A 155 0.54 3.92 -11.48
C LEU A 155 -0.19 4.73 -10.38
N ALA A 156 0.18 5.99 -10.18
CA ALA A 156 -0.46 6.88 -9.21
C ALA A 156 -1.93 7.15 -9.56
N ASP A 157 -2.24 7.43 -10.83
CA ASP A 157 -3.62 7.55 -11.33
C ASP A 157 -4.41 6.25 -11.11
N ARG A 158 -3.85 5.09 -11.49
CA ARG A 158 -4.49 3.79 -11.25
C ARG A 158 -4.73 3.52 -9.77
N SER A 159 -3.85 3.96 -8.87
CA SER A 159 -4.06 3.90 -7.41
C SER A 159 -5.24 4.77 -7.00
N MET A 160 -5.24 6.05 -7.36
CA MET A 160 -6.35 6.98 -7.03
C MET A 160 -7.70 6.49 -7.56
N GLN A 161 -7.73 5.88 -8.75
CA GLN A 161 -8.93 5.25 -9.28
C GLN A 161 -9.33 3.97 -8.53
N ALA A 162 -8.37 3.19 -8.03
CA ALA A 162 -8.66 2.01 -7.20
C ALA A 162 -9.21 2.42 -5.83
N ASP A 163 -8.61 3.43 -5.19
CA ASP A 163 -9.06 4.02 -3.93
C ASP A 163 -10.47 4.61 -4.07
N THR A 164 -10.73 5.33 -5.17
CA THR A 164 -12.06 5.85 -5.52
C THR A 164 -13.09 4.73 -5.67
N ARG A 165 -12.79 3.69 -6.45
CA ARG A 165 -13.66 2.51 -6.61
C ARG A 165 -13.86 1.75 -5.30
N GLN A 166 -12.88 1.75 -4.40
CA GLN A 166 -13.02 1.16 -3.06
C GLN A 166 -14.01 1.96 -2.21
N VAL A 167 -13.97 3.29 -2.25
CA VAL A 167 -14.97 4.16 -1.58
C VAL A 167 -16.36 3.95 -2.19
N GLU A 168 -16.48 3.90 -3.51
CA GLU A 168 -17.74 3.58 -4.20
C GLU A 168 -18.30 2.21 -3.78
N LEU A 169 -17.46 1.16 -3.74
CA LEU A 169 -17.86 -0.18 -3.30
C LEU A 169 -18.29 -0.21 -1.83
N VAL A 170 -17.69 0.59 -0.95
CA VAL A 170 -18.15 0.74 0.44
C VAL A 170 -19.50 1.45 0.51
N ALA A 171 -19.69 2.52 -0.27
CA ALA A 171 -20.96 3.25 -0.32
C ALA A 171 -22.12 2.41 -0.91
N VAL A 172 -21.85 1.60 -1.94
CA VAL A 172 -22.83 0.65 -2.48
C VAL A 172 -23.13 -0.48 -1.49
N ARG A 173 -22.14 -0.94 -0.72
CA ARG A 173 -22.37 -1.92 0.36
C ARG A 173 -23.25 -1.36 1.49
N THR A 174 -23.03 -0.12 1.93
CA THR A 174 -23.91 0.49 2.96
C THR A 174 -25.33 0.70 2.44
N GLN A 175 -25.50 1.09 1.17
CA GLN A 175 -26.83 1.13 0.52
C GLN A 175 -27.51 -0.25 0.46
N ILE A 176 -26.75 -1.32 0.18
CA ILE A 176 -27.28 -2.70 0.18
C ILE A 176 -27.73 -3.12 1.57
N GLU A 177 -26.96 -2.83 2.62
CA GLU A 177 -27.37 -3.14 4.01
C GLU A 177 -28.56 -2.28 4.47
N GLU A 178 -28.64 -1.01 4.05
CA GLU A 178 -29.81 -0.17 4.33
C GLU A 178 -31.07 -0.73 3.63
N LEU A 179 -30.97 -1.13 2.36
CA LEU A 179 -32.08 -1.75 1.63
C LEU A 179 -32.47 -3.10 2.25
N ARG A 180 -31.51 -3.91 2.73
CA ARG A 180 -31.78 -5.15 3.48
C ARG A 180 -32.51 -4.87 4.80
N ALA A 181 -32.11 -3.82 5.53
CA ALA A 181 -32.80 -3.42 6.75
C ALA A 181 -34.25 -3.00 6.48
N ARG A 182 -34.47 -2.17 5.44
CA ARG A 182 -35.81 -1.75 4.99
C ARG A 182 -36.69 -2.93 4.53
N VAL A 183 -36.11 -3.92 3.82
CA VAL A 183 -36.83 -5.16 3.44
C VAL A 183 -37.19 -5.98 4.67
N GLY A 184 -36.25 -6.21 5.59
CA GLY A 184 -36.52 -6.95 6.83
C GLY A 184 -37.46 -6.23 7.79
N GLU A 185 -37.61 -4.91 7.68
CA GLU A 185 -38.66 -4.13 8.36
C GLU A 185 -40.02 -4.34 7.69
N ALA A 186 -40.10 -4.21 6.35
CA ALA A 186 -41.33 -4.48 5.60
C ALA A 186 -41.83 -5.94 5.76
N GLU A 187 -40.94 -6.92 5.88
CA GLU A 187 -41.28 -8.32 6.18
C GLU A 187 -41.89 -8.48 7.59
N ARG A 188 -41.42 -7.71 8.58
CA ARG A 188 -42.01 -7.66 9.94
C ARG A 188 -43.37 -6.97 9.92
N GLU A 189 -43.52 -5.87 9.19
CA GLU A 189 -44.82 -5.22 9.02
C GLU A 189 -45.82 -6.12 8.31
N PHE A 190 -45.39 -6.83 7.27
CA PHE A 190 -46.23 -7.80 6.54
C PHE A 190 -46.65 -8.96 7.44
N THR A 191 -45.74 -9.58 8.18
CA THR A 191 -46.07 -10.69 9.10
C THR A 191 -46.93 -10.23 10.28
N ALA A 192 -46.71 -9.01 10.81
CA ALA A 192 -47.57 -8.42 11.84
C ALA A 192 -48.98 -8.10 11.31
N THR A 193 -49.11 -7.55 10.09
CA THR A 193 -50.42 -7.26 9.48
C THR A 193 -51.15 -8.54 9.06
N GLN A 194 -50.45 -9.57 8.59
CA GLN A 194 -51.02 -10.91 8.38
C GLN A 194 -51.54 -11.50 9.70
N THR A 195 -50.73 -11.49 10.76
CA THR A 195 -51.14 -12.02 12.09
C THR A 195 -52.36 -11.26 12.61
N ARG A 196 -52.42 -9.94 12.43
CA ARG A 196 -53.59 -9.11 12.77
C ARG A 196 -54.83 -9.46 11.95
N LEU A 197 -54.67 -9.72 10.64
CA LEU A 197 -55.76 -10.13 9.76
C LEU A 197 -56.29 -11.53 10.13
N GLU A 198 -55.42 -12.46 10.51
CA GLU A 198 -55.78 -13.79 11.00
C GLU A 198 -56.50 -13.73 12.35
N ALA A 199 -56.04 -12.88 13.28
CA ALA A 199 -56.73 -12.61 14.54
C ALA A 199 -58.13 -12.01 14.30
N GLN A 200 -58.26 -11.00 13.43
CA GLN A 200 -59.55 -10.40 13.07
C GLN A 200 -60.49 -11.40 12.37
N ARG A 201 -59.96 -12.30 11.55
CA ARG A 201 -60.73 -13.41 10.97
C ARG A 201 -61.20 -14.39 12.03
N GLY A 202 -60.36 -14.70 13.03
CA GLY A 202 -60.71 -15.50 14.20
C GLY A 202 -61.83 -14.88 15.03
N GLU A 203 -61.73 -13.58 15.34
CA GLU A 203 -62.75 -12.81 16.05
C GLU A 203 -64.07 -12.68 15.26
N THR A 204 -63.99 -12.48 13.94
CA THR A 204 -65.15 -12.51 13.05
C THR A 204 -65.80 -13.90 13.02
N ALA A 205 -65.00 -14.97 13.08
CA ALA A 205 -65.50 -16.34 13.12
C ALA A 205 -66.11 -16.73 14.47
N SER A 206 -65.56 -16.26 15.61
CA SER A 206 -66.17 -16.46 16.93
C SER A 206 -67.47 -15.69 17.06
N THR A 207 -67.48 -14.38 16.77
CA THR A 207 -68.71 -13.56 16.83
C THR A 207 -69.79 -14.06 15.87
N SER A 208 -69.43 -14.63 14.71
CA SER A 208 -70.37 -15.32 13.81
C SER A 208 -70.95 -16.60 14.43
N ARG A 209 -70.16 -17.41 15.14
CA ARG A 209 -70.65 -18.57 15.91
C ARG A 209 -71.55 -18.14 17.06
N ASP A 210 -71.14 -17.14 17.83
CA ASP A 210 -71.92 -16.58 18.95
C ASP A 210 -73.28 -16.06 18.46
N LEU A 211 -73.31 -15.45 17.27
CA LEU A 211 -74.53 -14.98 16.62
C LEU A 211 -75.42 -16.14 16.11
N VAL A 212 -74.83 -17.22 15.60
CA VAL A 212 -75.57 -18.44 15.25
C VAL A 212 -76.12 -19.14 16.49
N GLU A 213 -75.38 -19.21 17.59
CA GLU A 213 -75.88 -19.71 18.87
C GLU A 213 -76.96 -18.81 19.48
N ALA A 214 -76.81 -17.48 19.40
CA ALA A 214 -77.86 -16.55 19.83
C ALA A 214 -79.14 -16.73 19.01
N ARG A 215 -79.04 -16.98 17.69
CA ARG A 215 -80.17 -17.30 16.84
C ARG A 215 -80.82 -18.64 17.19
N SER A 216 -80.05 -19.73 17.36
CA SER A 216 -80.62 -21.03 17.70
C SER A 216 -81.25 -21.05 19.10
N ARG A 217 -80.68 -20.30 20.06
CA ARG A 217 -81.31 -20.04 21.38
C ARG A 217 -82.61 -19.22 21.22
N ALA A 218 -82.65 -18.22 20.35
CA ALA A 218 -83.86 -17.44 20.06
C ALA A 218 -84.94 -18.28 19.36
N GLU A 219 -84.57 -19.19 18.46
CA GLU A 219 -85.46 -20.17 17.82
C GLU A 219 -86.01 -21.18 18.83
N GLN A 220 -85.18 -21.69 19.75
CA GLN A 220 -85.62 -22.55 20.87
C GLN A 220 -86.53 -21.82 21.86
N LEU A 221 -86.31 -20.53 22.11
CA LEU A 221 -87.22 -19.71 22.91
C LEU A 221 -88.53 -19.45 22.14
N GLY A 222 -88.47 -19.20 20.84
CA GLY A 222 -89.64 -19.06 19.97
C GLY A 222 -90.49 -20.33 19.88
N SER A 223 -89.87 -21.51 19.79
CA SER A 223 -90.59 -22.79 19.84
C SER A 223 -91.20 -23.04 21.21
N ARG A 224 -90.47 -22.77 22.31
CA ARG A 224 -91.01 -22.83 23.67
C ARG A 224 -92.17 -21.86 23.89
N VAL A 225 -92.11 -20.64 23.36
CA VAL A 225 -93.24 -19.69 23.39
C VAL A 225 -94.41 -20.26 22.60
N SER A 226 -94.20 -20.79 21.39
CA SER A 226 -95.28 -21.42 20.61
C SER A 226 -95.88 -22.65 21.29
N ASP A 227 -95.09 -23.45 22.02
CA ASP A 227 -95.58 -24.60 22.78
C ASP A 227 -96.28 -24.19 24.07
N LEU A 228 -95.82 -23.13 24.75
CA LEU A 228 -96.53 -22.51 25.86
C LEU A 228 -97.85 -21.86 25.40
N ASP A 229 -97.88 -21.20 24.25
CA ASP A 229 -99.11 -20.65 23.65
C ASP A 229 -100.10 -21.78 23.30
N ARG A 230 -99.61 -22.91 22.76
CA ARG A 230 -100.43 -24.12 22.53
C ARG A 230 -100.97 -24.69 23.85
N GLN A 231 -100.13 -24.79 24.88
CA GLN A 231 -100.53 -25.25 26.22
C GLN A 231 -101.52 -24.29 26.88
N LEU A 232 -101.35 -22.98 26.70
CA LEU A 232 -102.23 -21.96 27.26
C LEU A 232 -103.57 -21.93 26.51
N VAL A 233 -103.59 -22.09 25.19
CA VAL A 233 -104.82 -22.31 24.41
C VAL A 233 -105.49 -23.63 24.78
N ALA A 234 -104.73 -24.69 25.09
CA ALA A 234 -105.28 -25.94 25.60
C ALA A 234 -105.88 -25.75 27.01
N GLN A 235 -105.19 -25.09 27.94
CA GLN A 235 -105.69 -24.79 29.28
C GLN A 235 -106.87 -23.82 29.28
N VAL A 236 -106.92 -22.87 28.33
CA VAL A 236 -108.11 -22.02 28.12
C VAL A 236 -109.28 -22.87 27.65
N LYS A 237 -109.09 -23.80 26.71
CA LYS A 237 -110.13 -24.75 26.28
C LYS A 237 -110.53 -25.72 27.39
N GLU A 238 -109.60 -26.17 28.23
CA GLU A 238 -109.90 -26.97 29.42
C GLU A 238 -110.64 -26.15 30.47
N ALA A 239 -110.33 -24.85 30.63
CA ALA A 239 -111.06 -23.93 31.50
C ALA A 239 -112.47 -23.58 30.95
N GLU A 240 -112.65 -23.50 29.63
CA GLU A 240 -113.95 -23.41 28.96
C GLU A 240 -114.76 -24.71 29.10
N GLN A 241 -114.11 -25.88 28.99
CA GLN A 241 -114.74 -27.18 29.22
C GLN A 241 -115.09 -27.40 30.69
N LEU A 242 -114.23 -27.01 31.62
CA LEU A 242 -114.51 -27.01 33.06
C LEU A 242 -115.58 -25.96 33.40
N GLY A 243 -115.57 -24.80 32.74
CA GLY A 243 -116.61 -23.77 32.88
C GLY A 243 -117.97 -24.26 32.42
N THR A 244 -118.05 -24.92 31.26
CA THR A 244 -119.29 -25.58 30.79
C THR A 244 -119.66 -26.80 31.63
N ARG A 245 -118.69 -27.53 32.20
CA ARG A 245 -118.93 -28.62 33.15
C ARG A 245 -119.47 -28.10 34.49
N VAL A 246 -118.97 -26.97 34.97
CA VAL A 246 -119.49 -26.26 36.15
C VAL A 246 -120.87 -25.71 35.85
N ALA A 247 -121.10 -25.03 34.73
CA ALA A 247 -122.44 -24.57 34.34
C ALA A 247 -123.44 -25.74 34.18
N ALA A 248 -123.00 -26.89 33.68
CA ALA A 248 -123.82 -28.10 33.63
C ALA A 248 -124.07 -28.70 35.02
N LEU A 249 -123.07 -28.74 35.91
CA LEU A 249 -123.22 -29.16 37.31
C LEU A 249 -124.02 -28.16 38.16
N GLU A 250 -124.05 -26.89 37.78
CA GLU A 250 -124.89 -25.83 38.37
C GLU A 250 -126.33 -25.93 37.86
N ALA A 251 -126.53 -26.25 36.58
CA ALA A 251 -127.84 -26.61 36.03
C ALA A 251 -128.37 -27.93 36.63
N GLU A 252 -127.50 -28.92 36.85
CA GLU A 252 -127.82 -30.16 37.56
C GLU A 252 -128.09 -29.89 39.05
N ASN A 253 -127.31 -29.02 39.71
CA ASN A 253 -127.62 -28.57 41.08
C ASN A 253 -128.88 -27.70 41.14
N ALA A 254 -129.24 -26.96 40.10
CA ALA A 254 -130.51 -26.23 40.02
C ALA A 254 -131.68 -27.21 39.81
N GLY A 255 -131.49 -28.24 38.99
CA GLY A 255 -132.43 -29.35 38.84
C GLY A 255 -132.60 -30.16 40.13
N LEU A 256 -131.50 -30.47 40.82
CA LEU A 256 -131.51 -31.14 42.13
C LEU A 256 -132.05 -30.24 43.25
N ARG A 257 -131.87 -28.91 43.18
CA ARG A 257 -132.54 -27.95 44.10
C ARG A 257 -134.01 -27.76 43.77
N ALA A 258 -134.43 -27.85 42.51
CA ALA A 258 -135.83 -27.86 42.13
C ALA A 258 -136.52 -29.17 42.54
N ALA A 259 -135.83 -30.31 42.37
CA ALA A 259 -136.27 -31.61 42.87
C ALA A 259 -136.28 -31.66 44.40
N ALA A 260 -135.30 -31.05 45.07
CA ALA A 260 -135.30 -30.89 46.53
C ALA A 260 -136.42 -29.94 46.99
N ALA A 261 -136.71 -28.84 46.29
CA ALA A 261 -137.82 -27.95 46.63
C ALA A 261 -139.19 -28.63 46.43
N ALA A 262 -139.34 -29.45 45.38
CA ALA A 262 -140.52 -30.30 45.19
C ALA A 262 -140.63 -31.36 46.30
N ALA A 263 -139.53 -32.04 46.63
CA ALA A 263 -139.48 -33.01 47.71
C ALA A 263 -139.65 -32.38 49.10
N GLU A 264 -139.24 -31.13 49.33
CA GLU A 264 -139.47 -30.38 50.56
C GLU A 264 -140.93 -29.94 50.71
N GLN A 265 -141.61 -29.61 49.60
CA GLN A 265 -143.07 -29.41 49.61
C GLN A 265 -143.83 -30.71 49.93
N GLU A 266 -143.27 -31.87 49.62
CA GLU A 266 -143.83 -33.19 49.96
C GLU A 266 -143.46 -33.63 51.40
N LEU A 267 -142.21 -33.40 51.84
CA LEU A 267 -141.70 -33.79 53.17
C LEU A 267 -142.15 -32.89 54.32
N GLN A 268 -142.55 -31.63 54.06
CA GLN A 268 -143.10 -30.77 55.12
C GLN A 268 -144.42 -31.27 55.71
N GLN A 269 -145.07 -32.28 55.10
CA GLN A 269 -146.25 -32.93 55.67
C GLN A 269 -145.90 -34.02 56.72
N LEU A 270 -144.67 -34.55 56.78
CA LEU A 270 -144.34 -35.73 57.61
C LEU A 270 -143.00 -35.67 58.41
N ARG A 271 -142.92 -34.68 59.31
CA ARG A 271 -142.55 -34.88 60.75
C ARG A 271 -141.22 -35.59 61.12
N GLY A 272 -140.10 -34.90 60.91
CA GLY A 272 -138.92 -34.73 61.81
C GLY A 272 -138.23 -35.86 62.63
N GLY A 273 -136.89 -35.94 62.59
CA GLY A 273 -136.05 -36.73 63.54
C GLY A 273 -134.51 -36.67 63.35
N LYS A 274 -133.77 -36.52 64.45
CA LYS A 274 -132.27 -36.48 64.67
C LYS A 274 -131.52 -37.80 64.35
N ALA A 275 -130.17 -37.98 64.29
CA ALA A 275 -128.96 -37.13 64.06
C ALA A 275 -127.60 -37.96 64.16
N ALA A 276 -126.47 -37.41 63.64
CA ALA A 276 -125.05 -37.60 64.10
C ALA A 276 -124.17 -38.86 63.63
N PRO A 277 -122.92 -39.16 64.12
CA PRO A 277 -121.60 -38.70 63.55
C PRO A 277 -120.33 -39.67 63.61
N LYS A 278 -119.09 -39.19 63.21
CA LYS A 278 -117.67 -39.66 63.54
C LYS A 278 -117.12 -40.99 62.91
N ALA A 279 -115.82 -41.41 62.89
CA ALA A 279 -114.40 -40.88 62.95
C ALA A 279 -113.38 -42.06 62.57
N LYS A 280 -112.05 -42.26 62.84
CA LYS A 280 -110.93 -41.65 63.65
C LYS A 280 -109.47 -42.27 63.44
N THR A 281 -108.40 -41.48 63.13
CA THR A 281 -106.91 -41.58 63.51
C THR A 281 -105.90 -42.78 63.27
N THR A 282 -104.60 -42.43 63.00
CA THR A 282 -103.26 -43.02 63.44
C THR A 282 -102.76 -44.43 62.99
N GLY A 283 -101.45 -44.82 62.97
CA GLY A 283 -100.13 -44.14 63.23
C GLY A 283 -98.89 -45.11 63.38
N GLN A 284 -97.65 -44.57 63.55
CA GLN A 284 -96.31 -45.20 63.85
C GLN A 284 -95.45 -45.88 62.75
N ALA A 285 -94.19 -45.43 62.51
CA ALA A 285 -93.16 -46.19 61.73
C ALA A 285 -91.64 -45.85 61.92
N ASP A 286 -91.24 -44.82 62.68
CA ASP A 286 -90.04 -44.03 62.32
C ASP A 286 -88.65 -44.46 62.87
N VAL A 287 -88.55 -45.41 63.78
CA VAL A 287 -87.29 -45.66 64.54
C VAL A 287 -86.17 -46.34 63.72
N ALA A 288 -86.52 -47.15 62.71
CA ALA A 288 -85.52 -47.95 61.96
C ALA A 288 -84.65 -47.12 60.99
N ARG A 289 -85.07 -45.90 60.64
CA ARG A 289 -84.48 -45.13 59.53
C ARG A 289 -83.12 -44.51 59.88
N LEU A 290 -82.99 -44.02 61.13
CA LEU A 290 -81.84 -43.24 61.60
C LEU A 290 -80.54 -44.05 61.77
N GLN A 291 -80.60 -45.38 61.82
CA GLN A 291 -79.40 -46.22 61.96
C GLN A 291 -78.64 -46.40 60.64
N GLY A 292 -79.34 -46.45 59.50
CA GLY A 292 -78.71 -46.56 58.17
C GLY A 292 -77.95 -45.28 57.76
N GLU A 293 -78.52 -44.12 58.08
CA GLU A 293 -77.97 -42.81 57.73
C GLU A 293 -76.61 -42.54 58.41
N LYS A 294 -76.41 -43.05 59.65
CA LYS A 294 -75.12 -42.93 60.36
C LYS A 294 -73.99 -43.69 59.67
N ALA A 295 -74.24 -44.92 59.21
CA ALA A 295 -73.23 -45.76 58.56
C ALA A 295 -72.75 -45.16 57.23
N ALA A 296 -73.66 -44.58 56.44
CA ALA A 296 -73.33 -43.90 55.19
C ALA A 296 -72.42 -42.69 55.40
N LEU A 297 -72.66 -41.89 56.45
CA LEU A 297 -71.84 -40.72 56.79
C LEU A 297 -70.43 -41.10 57.27
N GLU A 298 -70.28 -42.17 58.04
CA GLU A 298 -68.96 -42.66 58.48
C GLU A 298 -68.10 -43.13 57.29
N GLN A 299 -68.71 -43.76 56.29
CA GLN A 299 -68.02 -44.18 55.06
C GLN A 299 -67.58 -43.00 54.19
N GLN A 300 -68.45 -42.00 53.99
CA GLN A 300 -68.10 -40.76 53.27
C GLN A 300 -66.95 -40.00 53.95
N LEU A 301 -66.95 -39.94 55.28
CA LEU A 301 -65.94 -39.23 56.06
C LEU A 301 -64.57 -39.94 56.00
N GLN A 302 -64.53 -41.26 55.82
CA GLN A 302 -63.28 -41.97 55.53
C GLN A 302 -62.79 -41.71 54.09
N GLN A 303 -63.67 -41.78 53.10
CA GLN A 303 -63.30 -41.53 51.70
C GLN A 303 -62.69 -40.12 51.51
N ALA A 304 -63.28 -39.09 52.11
CA ALA A 304 -62.74 -37.72 52.10
C ALA A 304 -61.39 -37.57 52.84
N ARG A 305 -61.03 -38.46 53.77
CA ARG A 305 -59.70 -38.50 54.40
C ARG A 305 -58.65 -39.10 53.49
N ASP A 306 -58.99 -40.16 52.77
CA ASP A 306 -58.06 -40.84 51.86
C ASP A 306 -57.79 -39.98 50.60
N GLU A 307 -58.81 -39.28 50.08
CA GLU A 307 -58.67 -38.25 49.05
C GLU A 307 -57.77 -37.08 49.52
N ARG A 308 -57.97 -36.60 50.75
CA ARG A 308 -57.08 -35.57 51.34
C ARG A 308 -55.64 -36.06 51.51
N ALA A 309 -55.44 -37.32 51.90
CA ALA A 309 -54.12 -37.91 52.04
C ALA A 309 -53.41 -38.10 50.70
N ALA A 310 -54.16 -38.39 49.62
CA ALA A 310 -53.63 -38.40 48.25
C ALA A 310 -53.18 -37.00 47.80
N ALA A 311 -54.06 -35.99 47.92
CA ALA A 311 -53.75 -34.61 47.55
C ALA A 311 -52.55 -34.02 48.32
N GLN A 312 -52.38 -34.38 49.60
CA GLN A 312 -51.21 -33.96 50.39
C GLN A 312 -49.90 -34.60 49.91
N ARG A 313 -49.92 -35.83 49.39
CA ARG A 313 -48.73 -36.48 48.79
C ARG A 313 -48.38 -35.87 47.44
N GLU A 314 -49.38 -35.54 46.62
CA GLU A 314 -49.20 -34.90 45.33
C GLU A 314 -48.62 -33.48 45.48
N LEU A 315 -49.14 -32.68 46.43
CA LEU A 315 -48.55 -31.38 46.79
C LEU A 315 -47.09 -31.51 47.25
N ALA A 316 -46.76 -32.49 48.08
CA ALA A 316 -45.38 -32.72 48.52
C ALA A 316 -44.45 -33.13 47.36
N ALA A 317 -44.93 -33.95 46.42
CA ALA A 317 -44.17 -34.33 45.23
C ALA A 317 -43.92 -33.12 44.31
N ILE A 318 -44.94 -32.28 44.08
CA ILE A 318 -44.82 -31.03 43.29
C ILE A 318 -43.84 -30.06 43.96
N GLN A 319 -43.88 -29.93 45.29
CA GLN A 319 -42.92 -29.10 46.04
C GLN A 319 -41.48 -29.61 45.88
N GLN A 320 -41.23 -30.92 46.05
CA GLN A 320 -39.89 -31.49 45.87
C GLN A 320 -39.39 -31.36 44.42
N GLN A 321 -40.27 -31.49 43.43
CA GLN A 321 -39.91 -31.27 42.02
C GLN A 321 -39.58 -29.79 41.73
N ALA A 322 -40.33 -28.85 42.31
CA ALA A 322 -40.04 -27.42 42.20
C ALA A 322 -38.73 -27.04 42.91
N GLU A 323 -38.47 -27.57 44.11
CA GLU A 323 -37.22 -27.35 44.86
C GLU A 323 -36.00 -27.89 44.11
N ASN A 324 -36.11 -29.07 43.50
CA ASN A 324 -35.04 -29.64 42.67
C ASN A 324 -34.79 -28.81 41.41
N ASN A 325 -35.85 -28.40 40.68
CA ASN A 325 -35.70 -27.53 39.51
C ASN A 325 -35.06 -26.19 39.88
N TRP A 326 -35.49 -25.55 40.97
CA TRP A 326 -34.85 -24.34 41.49
C TRP A 326 -33.42 -24.58 42.00
N ALA A 327 -33.07 -25.79 42.45
CA ALA A 327 -31.69 -26.12 42.82
C ALA A 327 -30.80 -26.26 41.59
N THR A 328 -31.25 -26.93 40.52
CA THR A 328 -30.52 -27.02 39.26
C THR A 328 -30.39 -25.67 38.59
N GLU A 329 -31.48 -24.88 38.48
CA GLU A 329 -31.44 -23.52 37.94
C GLU A 329 -30.46 -22.61 38.71
N ARG A 330 -30.43 -22.69 40.06
CA ARG A 330 -29.45 -21.93 40.86
C ARG A 330 -28.02 -22.39 40.64
N MET A 331 -27.77 -23.69 40.50
CA MET A 331 -26.42 -24.22 40.24
C MET A 331 -25.94 -23.85 38.84
N GLU A 332 -26.80 -23.93 37.82
CA GLU A 332 -26.51 -23.48 36.47
C GLU A 332 -26.30 -21.96 36.42
N ASN A 333 -27.12 -21.16 37.10
CA ASN A 333 -26.94 -19.70 37.16
C ASN A 333 -25.65 -19.31 37.90
N ALA A 334 -25.20 -20.10 38.89
CA ALA A 334 -23.90 -19.93 39.53
C ALA A 334 -22.74 -20.25 38.58
N LEU A 335 -22.78 -21.41 37.90
CA LEU A 335 -21.78 -21.81 36.89
C LEU A 335 -21.72 -20.84 35.71
N LEU A 336 -22.85 -20.25 35.31
CA LEU A 336 -22.89 -19.23 34.27
C LEU A 336 -22.23 -17.93 34.73
N ARG A 337 -22.43 -17.52 35.99
CA ARG A 337 -21.76 -16.35 36.58
C ARG A 337 -20.26 -16.57 36.76
N GLU A 338 -19.84 -17.77 37.16
CA GLU A 338 -18.43 -18.18 37.23
C GLU A 338 -17.78 -18.03 35.85
N ARG A 339 -18.32 -18.69 34.82
CA ARG A 339 -17.81 -18.58 33.44
C ARG A 339 -17.81 -17.16 32.89
N ILE A 340 -18.83 -16.35 33.18
CA ILE A 340 -18.88 -14.95 32.76
C ILE A 340 -17.77 -14.13 33.47
N ASN A 341 -17.50 -14.38 34.74
CA ASN A 341 -16.42 -13.72 35.47
C ASN A 341 -15.04 -14.16 34.98
N ASP A 342 -14.85 -15.44 34.67
CA ASP A 342 -13.60 -15.97 34.12
C ASP A 342 -13.31 -15.40 32.73
N ILE A 343 -14.30 -15.40 31.83
CA ILE A 343 -14.20 -14.78 30.50
C ILE A 343 -13.93 -13.27 30.63
N ALA A 344 -14.59 -12.58 31.57
CA ALA A 344 -14.30 -11.17 31.82
C ALA A 344 -12.86 -10.93 32.34
N ALA A 345 -12.33 -11.83 33.16
CA ALA A 345 -10.95 -11.77 33.64
C ALA A 345 -9.93 -12.06 32.52
N GLU A 346 -10.20 -13.02 31.64
CA GLU A 346 -9.37 -13.29 30.46
C GLU A 346 -9.41 -12.14 29.45
N VAL A 347 -10.58 -11.56 29.17
CA VAL A 347 -10.74 -10.39 28.29
C VAL A 347 -10.04 -9.16 28.87
N ALA A 348 -10.18 -8.89 30.18
CA ALA A 348 -9.46 -7.79 30.83
C ALA A 348 -7.94 -7.98 30.78
N LYS A 349 -7.46 -9.21 31.02
CA LYS A 349 -6.04 -9.57 30.91
C LYS A 349 -5.52 -9.41 29.47
N LEU A 350 -6.31 -9.83 28.47
CA LEU A 350 -5.95 -9.71 27.06
C LEU A 350 -5.90 -8.23 26.63
N ALA A 351 -6.86 -7.42 27.05
CA ALA A 351 -6.88 -5.97 26.82
C ALA A 351 -5.65 -5.29 27.42
N ILE A 352 -5.29 -5.58 28.68
CA ILE A 352 -4.06 -5.07 29.32
C ILE A 352 -2.81 -5.46 28.50
N THR A 353 -2.73 -6.69 27.96
CA THR A 353 -1.59 -7.10 27.11
C THR A 353 -1.57 -6.46 25.72
N LEU A 354 -2.69 -5.94 25.22
CA LEU A 354 -2.79 -5.28 23.92
C LEU A 354 -2.62 -3.75 24.00
N GLU A 355 -3.09 -3.14 25.09
CA GLU A 355 -3.01 -1.69 25.33
C GLU A 355 -1.69 -1.26 26.00
N GLY A 356 -1.02 -2.18 26.72
CA GLY A 356 0.25 -1.93 27.38
C GLY A 356 0.13 -1.03 28.64
N PRO A 357 1.25 -0.48 29.14
CA PRO A 357 1.34 0.17 30.46
C PRO A 357 0.66 1.54 30.57
N ASN A 358 -0.21 1.89 29.62
CA ASN A 358 -1.07 3.08 29.65
C ASN A 358 -2.57 2.70 29.58
N SER A 359 -2.92 1.42 29.77
CA SER A 359 -4.31 0.96 29.73
C SER A 359 -5.17 1.64 30.82
N PRO A 360 -6.34 2.20 30.48
CA PRO A 360 -7.28 2.70 31.48
C PRO A 360 -7.80 1.59 32.42
N ILE A 361 -7.65 0.31 32.06
CA ILE A 361 -8.04 -0.83 32.91
C ILE A 361 -7.10 -0.94 34.13
N GLU A 362 -5.79 -0.72 33.98
CA GLU A 362 -4.88 -0.68 35.13
C GLU A 362 -5.19 0.50 36.07
N ALA A 363 -5.54 1.66 35.50
CA ALA A 363 -5.95 2.83 36.28
C ALA A 363 -7.24 2.58 37.08
N ILE A 364 -8.20 1.81 36.54
CA ILE A 364 -9.42 1.40 37.27
C ILE A 364 -9.07 0.36 38.36
N LEU A 365 -8.21 -0.61 38.05
CA LEU A 365 -7.82 -1.69 38.96
C LEU A 365 -7.01 -1.17 40.17
N ALA A 366 -6.17 -0.14 39.96
CA ALA A 366 -5.44 0.56 41.01
C ALA A 366 -6.26 1.68 41.70
N GLY A 367 -7.34 2.16 41.06
CA GLY A 367 -7.98 3.45 41.38
C GLY A 367 -9.28 3.41 42.20
N GLN A 368 -9.91 2.26 42.42
CA GLN A 368 -11.21 2.21 43.13
C GLN A 368 -11.10 1.93 44.64
N GLY A 369 -10.58 2.95 45.33
CA GLY A 369 -10.87 3.24 46.73
C GLY A 369 -11.76 4.48 46.88
N SER A 370 -12.82 4.64 46.06
CA SER A 370 -13.76 5.78 46.15
C SER A 370 -15.13 5.46 45.57
N ALA A 371 -16.16 6.12 46.10
CA ALA A 371 -17.56 5.72 45.96
C ALA A 371 -18.17 6.00 44.57
N ALA A 372 -19.05 5.09 44.12
CA ALA A 372 -20.07 5.36 43.11
C ALA A 372 -21.42 5.68 43.78
N PRO A 373 -22.26 6.57 43.20
CA PRO A 373 -23.41 7.15 43.92
C PRO A 373 -24.69 6.33 43.83
N THR A 374 -25.56 6.51 44.83
CA THR A 374 -26.91 5.93 44.91
C THR A 374 -27.86 6.57 43.89
N PRO A 375 -28.58 5.81 43.03
CA PRO A 375 -29.68 6.34 42.24
C PRO A 375 -30.92 6.56 43.13
N ALA A 376 -31.48 7.76 43.11
CA ALA A 376 -32.61 8.13 43.98
C ALA A 376 -33.96 7.64 43.43
N ALA A 377 -34.45 6.52 43.97
CA ALA A 377 -35.82 6.05 43.71
C ALA A 377 -36.82 6.76 44.65
N LYS A 378 -37.80 7.48 44.07
CA LYS A 378 -38.96 7.99 44.82
C LYS A 378 -39.88 6.83 45.20
N ALA A 379 -40.05 6.55 46.49
CA ALA A 379 -41.07 5.66 47.01
C ALA A 379 -41.91 6.38 48.08
N THR A 380 -43.23 6.34 47.94
CA THR A 380 -44.19 6.90 48.90
C THR A 380 -44.34 5.99 50.12
N ALA A 381 -44.33 6.56 51.32
CA ALA A 381 -44.41 5.77 52.55
C ALA A 381 -45.84 5.26 52.85
N ARG A 382 -45.97 3.97 53.18
CA ARG A 382 -46.44 3.50 54.50
C ARG A 382 -46.25 1.98 54.68
N PRO A 383 -46.26 1.45 55.92
CA PRO A 383 -45.68 0.14 56.23
C PRO A 383 -46.71 -0.96 56.53
N ASN A 384 -46.26 -2.20 56.39
CA ASN A 384 -46.32 -3.22 57.46
C ASN A 384 -45.23 -4.27 57.19
N GLY A 385 -44.80 -5.02 58.21
CA GLY A 385 -43.63 -5.89 58.11
C GLY A 385 -43.82 -7.29 58.68
N THR A 386 -42.88 -8.18 58.36
CA THR A 386 -42.58 -9.45 59.05
C THR A 386 -41.07 -9.69 58.96
N GLU A 387 -40.47 -10.23 60.02
CA GLU A 387 -39.02 -10.48 60.11
C GLU A 387 -38.67 -11.92 59.73
N ALA A 388 -37.60 -12.13 58.96
CA ALA A 388 -36.81 -13.38 58.90
C ALA A 388 -35.49 -13.10 58.11
N PRO A 389 -34.44 -13.94 58.20
CA PRO A 389 -33.24 -13.59 58.99
C PRO A 389 -32.02 -13.23 58.13
N ALA A 390 -31.03 -12.58 58.76
CA ALA A 390 -29.81 -12.13 58.07
C ALA A 390 -28.82 -13.27 57.77
N PRO A 391 -28.35 -13.43 56.51
CA PRO A 391 -27.24 -14.32 56.18
C PRO A 391 -25.89 -13.69 56.54
N VAL A 392 -25.02 -14.48 57.17
CA VAL A 392 -23.73 -14.06 57.74
C VAL A 392 -22.63 -13.95 56.67
N GLY A 393 -21.69 -13.01 56.84
CA GLY A 393 -20.29 -13.24 56.46
C GLY A 393 -19.88 -12.96 55.00
N GLY A 394 -20.49 -11.99 54.33
CA GLY A 394 -20.10 -11.56 52.98
C GLY A 394 -18.76 -10.79 52.91
N GLY A 395 -17.64 -11.43 53.28
CA GLY A 395 -16.28 -10.84 53.20
C GLY A 395 -15.95 -10.32 51.79
N THR A 396 -15.25 -9.19 51.71
CA THR A 396 -15.11 -8.41 50.47
C THR A 396 -14.33 -9.17 49.39
N LEU A 397 -14.52 -8.78 48.13
CA LEU A 397 -13.78 -9.36 47.00
C LEU A 397 -12.27 -9.17 47.16
N ALA A 398 -11.84 -8.02 47.71
CA ALA A 398 -10.44 -7.72 48.01
C ALA A 398 -9.82 -8.66 49.06
N GLU A 399 -10.57 -9.08 50.08
CA GLU A 399 -10.09 -10.07 51.05
C GLU A 399 -9.92 -11.45 50.42
N ARG A 400 -10.83 -11.86 49.54
CA ARG A 400 -10.71 -13.13 48.79
C ARG A 400 -9.55 -13.11 47.80
N ILE A 401 -9.32 -12.01 47.09
CA ILE A 401 -8.15 -11.84 46.21
C ILE A 401 -6.84 -11.87 47.05
N ARG A 402 -6.79 -11.18 48.19
CA ARG A 402 -5.63 -11.18 49.09
C ARG A 402 -5.36 -12.57 49.67
N ALA A 403 -6.40 -13.32 50.03
CA ALA A 403 -6.28 -14.71 50.48
C ALA A 403 -5.70 -15.62 49.37
N LEU A 404 -6.23 -15.54 48.15
CA LEU A 404 -5.75 -16.30 46.99
C LEU A 404 -4.29 -15.96 46.63
N GLN A 405 -3.92 -14.67 46.65
CA GLN A 405 -2.53 -14.24 46.47
C GLN A 405 -1.62 -14.80 47.58
N SER A 406 -2.09 -14.88 48.83
CA SER A 406 -1.33 -15.48 49.95
C SER A 406 -1.20 -17.01 49.88
N HIS A 407 -2.03 -17.68 49.08
CA HIS A 407 -1.87 -19.09 48.72
C HIS A 407 -0.89 -19.25 47.54
N ALA A 408 -1.03 -18.42 46.51
CA ALA A 408 -0.16 -18.44 45.32
C ALA A 408 1.31 -18.12 45.65
N SER A 409 1.58 -17.25 46.64
CA SER A 409 2.94 -16.99 47.12
C SER A 409 3.50 -18.16 47.94
N ARG A 410 2.70 -18.76 48.82
CA ARG A 410 3.10 -19.93 49.63
C ARG A 410 3.42 -21.16 48.77
N ALA A 411 2.67 -21.35 47.68
CA ALA A 411 2.92 -22.39 46.69
C ALA A 411 4.24 -22.20 45.90
N ARG A 412 4.89 -21.02 45.97
CA ARG A 412 6.21 -20.76 45.37
C ARG A 412 7.39 -20.85 46.35
N GLN A 413 7.16 -21.31 47.59
CA GLN A 413 8.22 -21.56 48.59
C GLN A 413 8.33 -23.04 49.01
N ILE A 414 7.67 -23.95 48.27
CA ILE A 414 7.81 -25.41 48.43
C ILE A 414 8.14 -26.01 47.06
N GLY A 415 9.26 -25.54 46.51
CA GLY A 415 9.88 -25.87 45.23
C GLY A 415 11.26 -25.21 45.13
#